data_AF-A0A8H7GM37-F1
#
_entry.id   AF-A0A8H7GM37-F1
#
_cell.length_a   1.000
_cell.length_b   1.000
_cell.length_c   1.000
_cell.angle_alpha   90.00
_cell.angle_beta   90.00
_cell.angle_gamma   90.00
#
_symmetry.space_group_name_H-M   'P 1'
#
loop_
_entity.id
_entity.type
_entity.pdbx_description
1 polymer ?
#
loop_
_entity_poly.entity_id
_entity_poly.type
_entity_poly.pdbx_seq_one_letter_code
_entity_poly.pdbx_strand_id
1 'polypeptide(L)'
;MKLSICALLSTVVLALTTSAPSQNSNAVFNAADVPKGFPSNVAELGKMVDKFNADLDKAYDEKINVEKWHLARMEFKFLESAAEWIQPRLRSHEQWHINHTISEFKRYVLPRRDAQAVLACKNGDRSRYCLYYSFQLYAADVEGLEIEAKAWTDFYVSDNLDADMQASINIQLASTKVKIDRLRAAPAELWKTEPRAEEVQKNLDRSTDIIDAALAAIQAKRS
;
A
#
# COMPACT_ATOMS: atom_id res chain seq x y z
N MET A 1 20.33 45.34 -19.23
CA MET A 1 19.28 44.69 -20.05
C MET A 1 19.74 43.25 -20.30
N LYS A 2 19.01 42.24 -19.79
CA LYS A 2 18.12 41.32 -20.55
C LYS A 2 18.84 40.67 -21.75
N LEU A 3 18.81 39.37 -22.02
CA LEU A 3 18.16 38.16 -21.51
C LEU A 3 18.78 37.00 -22.34
N SER A 4 18.40 35.76 -22.03
CA SER A 4 18.39 34.60 -22.95
C SER A 4 19.63 33.72 -23.01
N ILE A 5 19.68 32.70 -22.15
CA ILE A 5 19.85 31.29 -22.56
C ILE A 5 19.07 30.40 -21.58
N CYS A 6 17.76 30.23 -21.81
CA CYS A 6 16.94 29.18 -21.18
C CYS A 6 15.90 28.74 -22.21
N ALA A 7 16.25 27.80 -23.09
CA ALA A 7 15.29 27.10 -23.94
C ALA A 7 15.95 25.87 -24.59
N LEU A 8 16.31 24.85 -23.82
CA LEU A 8 16.80 23.57 -24.39
C LEU A 8 16.35 22.31 -23.63
N LEU A 9 15.29 22.38 -22.82
CA LEU A 9 14.79 21.21 -22.06
C LEU A 9 13.26 21.00 -22.10
N SER A 10 12.55 21.57 -23.08
CA SER A 10 11.08 21.56 -23.08
C SER A 10 10.41 20.56 -24.04
N THR A 11 11.14 19.68 -24.74
CA THR A 11 10.53 18.79 -25.75
C THR A 11 10.40 17.32 -25.37
N VAL A 12 10.76 16.91 -24.15
CA VAL A 12 10.54 15.51 -23.69
C VAL A 12 9.21 15.34 -22.92
N VAL A 13 8.52 16.43 -22.57
CA VAL A 13 7.30 16.38 -21.74
C VAL A 13 6.00 16.20 -22.56
N LEU A 14 6.05 16.29 -23.89
CA LEU A 14 4.86 16.24 -24.76
C LEU A 14 4.59 14.88 -25.44
N ALA A 15 5.32 13.82 -25.10
CA ALA A 15 5.06 12.48 -25.64
C ALA A 15 4.15 11.60 -24.75
N LEU A 16 3.69 12.08 -23.59
CA LEU A 16 2.85 11.31 -22.66
C LEU A 16 1.35 11.65 -22.69
N THR A 17 0.89 12.56 -23.57
CA THR A 17 -0.52 13.02 -23.58
C THR A 17 -1.32 12.68 -24.84
N THR A 18 -0.79 11.88 -25.77
CA THR A 18 -1.63 11.26 -26.81
C THR A 18 -2.05 9.86 -26.37
N SER A 19 -3.01 9.78 -25.46
CA SER A 19 -3.82 8.57 -25.28
C SER A 19 -4.68 8.38 -26.53
N ALA A 20 -4.08 7.75 -27.55
CA ALA A 20 -4.88 7.05 -28.55
C ALA A 20 -5.77 6.06 -27.78
N PRO A 21 -7.09 6.01 -28.02
CA PRO A 21 -7.95 5.04 -27.36
C PRO A 21 -7.44 3.67 -27.75
N SER A 22 -6.84 2.95 -26.79
CA SER A 22 -6.38 1.60 -27.06
C SER A 22 -7.61 0.78 -27.42
N GLN A 23 -7.64 0.26 -28.65
CA GLN A 23 -8.49 -0.85 -29.02
C GLN A 23 -7.97 -2.10 -28.29
N ASN A 24 -8.06 -2.10 -26.96
CA ASN A 24 -7.77 -3.28 -26.16
C ASN A 24 -9.03 -4.11 -26.13
N SER A 25 -8.96 -5.30 -26.73
CA SER A 25 -9.90 -6.38 -26.47
C SER A 25 -9.84 -6.68 -24.96
N ASN A 26 -10.69 -6.02 -24.18
CA ASN A 26 -10.77 -6.20 -22.73
C ASN A 26 -11.31 -7.61 -22.47
N ALA A 27 -10.40 -8.57 -22.28
CA ALA A 27 -10.77 -9.82 -21.65
C ALA A 27 -11.21 -9.49 -20.22
N VAL A 28 -12.51 -9.56 -19.96
CA VAL A 28 -13.08 -9.42 -18.62
C VAL A 28 -12.89 -10.75 -17.91
N PHE A 29 -12.20 -10.73 -16.76
CA PHE A 29 -12.04 -11.94 -15.94
C PHE A 29 -13.36 -12.29 -15.25
N ASN A 30 -13.60 -13.58 -15.03
CA ASN A 30 -14.77 -14.04 -14.30
C ASN A 30 -14.79 -13.44 -12.89
N ALA A 31 -15.85 -12.69 -12.56
CA ALA A 31 -15.95 -11.96 -11.30
C ALA A 31 -15.84 -12.85 -10.05
N ALA A 32 -16.18 -14.14 -10.15
CA ALA A 32 -16.04 -15.10 -9.05
C ALA A 32 -14.58 -15.43 -8.69
N ASP A 33 -13.66 -15.27 -9.63
CA ASP A 33 -12.23 -15.58 -9.46
C ASP A 33 -11.40 -14.34 -9.09
N VAL A 34 -12.02 -13.15 -9.05
CA VAL A 34 -11.35 -11.88 -8.77
C VAL A 34 -11.41 -11.60 -7.27
N PRO A 35 -10.26 -11.50 -6.57
CA PRO A 35 -10.25 -11.10 -5.17
C PRO A 35 -10.97 -9.76 -4.98
N LYS A 36 -11.67 -9.59 -3.86
CA LYS A 36 -12.44 -8.36 -3.61
C LYS A 36 -11.55 -7.11 -3.75
N GLY A 37 -11.98 -6.17 -4.59
CA GLY A 37 -11.29 -4.91 -4.86
C GLY A 37 -10.20 -4.98 -5.93
N PHE A 38 -9.84 -6.19 -6.40
CA PHE A 38 -8.86 -6.34 -7.47
C PHE A 38 -9.49 -6.03 -8.83
N PRO A 39 -8.70 -5.57 -9.80
CA PRO A 39 -9.21 -5.22 -11.12
C PRO A 39 -9.62 -6.48 -11.90
N SER A 40 -10.79 -6.45 -12.51
CA SER A 40 -11.29 -7.51 -13.40
C SER A 40 -10.78 -7.38 -14.84
N ASN A 41 -10.06 -6.31 -15.16
CA ASN A 41 -9.48 -6.02 -16.47
C ASN A 41 -8.44 -4.88 -16.38
N VAL A 42 -7.73 -4.64 -17.48
CA VAL A 42 -6.69 -3.58 -17.57
C VAL A 42 -7.25 -2.17 -17.38
N ALA A 43 -8.47 -1.90 -17.86
CA ALA A 43 -9.06 -0.57 -17.73
C ALA A 43 -9.37 -0.22 -16.26
N GLU A 44 -9.79 -1.20 -15.46
CA GLU A 44 -9.97 -1.02 -14.02
C GLU A 44 -8.64 -0.77 -13.29
N LEU A 45 -7.58 -1.50 -13.67
CA LEU A 45 -6.24 -1.21 -13.15
C LEU A 45 -5.79 0.22 -13.52
N GLY A 46 -6.06 0.66 -14.76
CA GLY A 46 -5.80 2.03 -15.19
C GLY A 46 -6.50 3.07 -14.30
N LYS A 47 -7.79 2.85 -13.99
CA LYS A 47 -8.53 3.72 -13.06
C LYS A 47 -7.92 3.74 -11.65
N MET A 48 -7.40 2.61 -11.17
CA MET A 48 -6.70 2.56 -9.88
C MET A 48 -5.39 3.36 -9.91
N VAL A 49 -4.63 3.30 -11.01
CA VAL A 49 -3.43 4.13 -11.22
C VAL A 49 -3.79 5.61 -11.26
N ASP A 50 -4.85 6.00 -11.98
CA ASP A 50 -5.30 7.39 -12.07
C ASP A 50 -5.72 7.94 -10.70
N LYS A 51 -6.47 7.13 -9.93
CA LYS A 51 -6.84 7.46 -8.54
C LYS A 51 -5.59 7.64 -7.68
N PHE A 52 -4.64 6.72 -7.78
CA PHE A 52 -3.39 6.80 -7.02
C PHE A 52 -2.61 8.09 -7.35
N ASN A 53 -2.50 8.46 -8.63
CA ASN A 53 -1.89 9.74 -9.03
C ASN A 53 -2.62 10.93 -8.41
N ALA A 54 -3.95 10.96 -8.47
CA ALA A 54 -4.74 12.03 -7.84
C ALA A 54 -4.54 12.08 -6.30
N ASP A 55 -4.34 10.95 -5.64
CA ASP A 55 -4.07 10.89 -4.21
C ASP A 55 -2.63 11.34 -3.88
N LEU A 56 -1.65 11.07 -4.76
CA LEU A 56 -0.30 11.63 -4.65
C LEU A 56 -0.32 13.16 -4.76
N ASP A 57 -1.08 13.70 -5.71
CA ASP A 57 -1.23 15.15 -5.88
C ASP A 57 -1.87 15.79 -4.64
N LYS A 58 -2.94 15.19 -4.08
CA LYS A 58 -3.55 15.67 -2.83
C LYS A 58 -2.62 15.57 -1.63
N ALA A 59 -1.72 14.59 -1.62
CA ALA A 59 -0.72 14.41 -0.58
C ALA A 59 0.42 15.41 -0.69
N TYR A 60 0.63 15.98 -1.88
CA TYR A 60 1.66 16.95 -2.18
C TYR A 60 1.08 18.18 -2.90
N ASP A 61 0.49 19.08 -2.12
CA ASP A 61 0.05 20.40 -2.58
C ASP A 61 0.95 21.46 -1.93
N GLU A 62 2.02 21.84 -2.65
CA GLU A 62 3.15 22.70 -2.21
C GLU A 62 4.03 22.12 -1.08
N LYS A 63 3.40 21.53 -0.07
CA LYS A 63 4.01 20.83 1.07
C LYS A 63 3.39 19.45 1.23
N ILE A 64 4.19 18.51 1.71
CA ILE A 64 3.70 17.17 2.01
C ILE A 64 2.74 17.18 3.21
N ASN A 65 1.59 16.55 3.04
CA ASN A 65 0.69 16.18 4.13
C ASN A 65 0.98 14.73 4.54
N VAL A 66 1.51 14.51 5.73
CA VAL A 66 2.01 13.19 6.17
C VAL A 66 0.92 12.13 6.19
N GLU A 67 -0.29 12.49 6.64
CA GLU A 67 -1.42 11.55 6.68
C GLU A 67 -1.84 11.14 5.26
N LYS A 68 -2.12 12.10 4.39
CA LYS A 68 -2.50 11.81 3.00
C LYS A 68 -1.41 11.05 2.26
N TRP A 69 -0.14 11.39 2.51
CA TRP A 69 1.00 10.68 1.93
C TRP A 69 1.03 9.21 2.36
N HIS A 70 0.85 8.94 3.66
CA HIS A 70 0.81 7.57 4.15
C HIS A 70 -0.39 6.78 3.62
N LEU A 71 -1.57 7.42 3.52
CA LEU A 71 -2.75 6.80 2.90
C LEU A 71 -2.52 6.49 1.41
N ALA A 72 -1.86 7.38 0.67
CA ALA A 72 -1.47 7.12 -0.71
C ALA A 72 -0.49 5.94 -0.80
N ARG A 73 0.44 5.79 0.16
CA ARG A 73 1.32 4.62 0.21
C ARG A 73 0.58 3.31 0.49
N MET A 74 -0.47 3.34 1.30
CA MET A 74 -1.35 2.18 1.48
C MET A 74 -2.04 1.80 0.17
N GLU A 75 -2.59 2.79 -0.56
CA GLU A 75 -3.18 2.56 -1.88
C GLU A 75 -2.14 2.03 -2.87
N PHE A 76 -0.89 2.51 -2.81
CA PHE A 76 0.19 1.98 -3.64
C PHE A 76 0.47 0.51 -3.35
N LYS A 77 0.53 0.11 -2.06
CA LYS A 77 0.71 -1.30 -1.68
C LYS A 77 -0.41 -2.18 -2.21
N PHE A 78 -1.64 -1.69 -2.16
CA PHE A 78 -2.78 -2.36 -2.78
C PHE A 78 -2.63 -2.47 -4.30
N LEU A 79 -2.23 -1.38 -4.96
CA LEU A 79 -1.98 -1.34 -6.40
C LEU A 79 -0.86 -2.32 -6.81
N GLU A 80 0.21 -2.44 -6.03
CA GLU A 80 1.26 -3.44 -6.25
C GLU A 80 0.69 -4.87 -6.24
N SER A 81 -0.07 -5.23 -5.20
CA SER A 81 -0.69 -6.56 -5.11
C SER A 81 -1.69 -6.81 -6.24
N ALA A 82 -2.51 -5.81 -6.58
CA ALA A 82 -3.44 -5.88 -7.70
C ALA A 82 -2.72 -6.08 -9.04
N ALA A 83 -1.62 -5.36 -9.26
CA ALA A 83 -0.76 -5.49 -10.44
C ALA A 83 -0.12 -6.88 -10.52
N GLU A 84 0.45 -7.39 -9.43
CA GLU A 84 1.05 -8.73 -9.39
C GLU A 84 0.03 -9.83 -9.70
N TRP A 85 -1.20 -9.71 -9.19
CA TRP A 85 -2.26 -10.68 -9.45
C TRP A 85 -2.74 -10.67 -10.90
N ILE A 86 -2.92 -9.49 -11.51
CA ILE A 86 -3.46 -9.39 -12.87
C ILE A 86 -2.40 -9.69 -13.92
N GLN A 87 -1.12 -9.37 -13.67
CA GLN A 87 -0.01 -9.49 -14.63
C GLN A 87 0.04 -10.82 -15.40
N PRO A 88 -0.03 -12.01 -14.76
CA PRO A 88 0.03 -13.30 -15.47
C PRO A 88 -1.06 -13.50 -16.51
N ARG A 89 -2.13 -12.69 -16.45
CA ARG A 89 -3.32 -12.79 -17.31
C ARG A 89 -3.30 -11.78 -18.46
N LEU A 90 -2.25 -10.96 -18.55
CA LEU A 90 -2.12 -9.88 -19.52
C LEU A 90 -1.16 -10.25 -20.66
N ARG A 91 -1.23 -9.48 -21.76
CA ARG A 91 -0.26 -9.59 -22.85
C ARG A 91 1.09 -9.00 -22.43
N SER A 92 2.16 -9.42 -23.10
CA SER A 92 3.54 -8.99 -22.78
C SER A 92 3.72 -7.48 -22.70
N HIS A 93 3.14 -6.72 -23.63
CA HIS A 93 3.24 -5.25 -23.64
C HIS A 93 2.50 -4.59 -22.46
N GLU A 94 1.35 -5.14 -22.06
CA GLU A 94 0.57 -4.66 -20.91
C GLU A 94 1.30 -4.95 -19.60
N GLN A 95 1.86 -6.16 -19.47
CA GLN A 95 2.71 -6.53 -18.35
C GLN A 95 3.92 -5.59 -18.24
N TRP A 96 4.58 -5.30 -19.36
CA TRP A 96 5.71 -4.38 -19.40
C TRP A 96 5.30 -2.97 -18.91
N HIS A 97 4.19 -2.44 -19.43
CA HIS A 97 3.71 -1.11 -19.05
C HIS A 97 3.39 -1.01 -17.56
N ILE A 98 2.68 -1.99 -16.99
CA ILE A 98 2.35 -2.01 -15.56
C ILE A 98 3.63 -2.11 -14.70
N ASN A 99 4.54 -3.01 -15.05
CA ASN A 99 5.80 -3.17 -14.34
C ASN A 99 6.64 -1.90 -14.38
N HIS A 100 6.66 -1.23 -15.54
CA HIS A 100 7.36 0.04 -15.69
C HIS A 100 6.76 1.11 -14.78
N THR A 101 5.44 1.34 -14.83
CA THR A 101 4.73 2.33 -14.00
C THR A 101 4.95 2.09 -12.50
N ILE A 102 4.78 0.84 -12.03
CA ILE A 102 5.01 0.48 -10.62
C ILE A 102 6.47 0.69 -10.22
N SER A 103 7.41 0.37 -11.11
CA SER A 103 8.84 0.58 -10.88
C SER A 103 9.20 2.06 -10.77
N GLU A 104 8.63 2.92 -11.63
CA GLU A 104 8.86 4.37 -11.60
C GLU A 104 8.40 4.98 -10.27
N PHE A 105 7.21 4.60 -9.79
CA PHE A 105 6.73 5.04 -8.48
C PHE A 105 7.68 4.60 -7.36
N LYS A 106 8.05 3.32 -7.32
CA LYS A 106 8.96 2.76 -6.30
C LYS A 106 10.32 3.44 -6.29
N ARG A 107 10.88 3.72 -7.46
CA ARG A 107 12.26 4.20 -7.58
C ARG A 107 12.39 5.71 -7.45
N TYR A 108 11.43 6.46 -7.98
CA TYR A 108 11.60 7.91 -8.15
C TYR A 108 10.60 8.73 -7.34
N VAL A 109 9.33 8.32 -7.28
CA VAL A 109 8.29 9.12 -6.64
C VAL A 109 8.29 8.90 -5.13
N LEU A 110 8.15 7.65 -4.69
CA LEU A 110 7.97 7.32 -3.29
C LEU A 110 9.16 7.72 -2.42
N PRO A 111 10.42 7.33 -2.72
CA PRO A 111 11.54 7.61 -1.81
C PRO A 111 11.80 9.09 -1.59
N ARG A 112 11.66 9.90 -2.65
CA ARG A 112 11.86 11.35 -2.58
C ARG A 112 10.86 12.02 -1.65
N ARG A 113 9.60 11.57 -1.70
CA ARG A 113 8.51 12.14 -0.90
C ARG A 113 8.48 11.56 0.50
N ASP A 114 8.87 10.30 0.69
CA ASP A 114 9.10 9.72 2.03
C ASP A 114 10.11 10.55 2.82
N ALA A 115 11.22 10.94 2.19
CA ALA A 115 12.20 11.82 2.82
C ALA A 115 11.59 13.17 3.24
N GLN A 116 10.67 13.73 2.45
CA GLN A 116 9.94 14.95 2.81
C GLN A 116 8.97 14.71 3.97
N ALA A 117 8.29 13.56 4.03
CA ALA A 117 7.40 13.20 5.13
C ALA A 117 8.19 13.04 6.44
N VAL A 118 9.36 12.40 6.39
CA VAL A 118 10.30 12.32 7.52
C VAL A 118 10.69 13.73 8.00
N LEU A 119 11.05 14.63 7.08
CA LEU A 119 11.39 16.01 7.43
C LEU A 119 10.20 16.77 8.04
N ALA A 120 8.99 16.59 7.50
CA ALA A 120 7.78 17.22 8.04
C ALA A 120 7.51 16.76 9.48
N CYS A 121 7.62 15.46 9.75
CA CYS A 121 7.48 14.91 11.10
C CYS A 121 8.54 15.41 12.06
N LYS A 122 9.81 15.47 11.63
CA LYS A 122 10.91 16.03 12.45
C LYS A 122 10.71 17.52 12.74
N ASN A 123 10.04 18.26 11.85
CA ASN A 123 9.75 19.68 11.99
C ASN A 123 8.41 19.97 12.70
N GLY A 124 7.86 19.00 13.43
CA GLY A 124 6.74 19.22 14.35
C GLY A 124 5.35 19.02 13.75
N ASP A 125 5.22 18.35 12.59
CA ASP A 125 3.92 17.82 12.18
C ASP A 125 3.40 16.87 13.27
N ARG A 126 2.14 17.07 13.68
CA ARG A 126 1.48 16.33 14.78
C ARG A 126 0.58 15.20 14.27
N SER A 127 0.61 14.90 12.98
CA SER A 127 -0.12 13.77 12.42
C SER A 127 0.26 12.48 13.16
N ARG A 128 -0.74 11.69 13.57
CA ARG A 128 -0.52 10.36 14.14
C ARG A 128 0.31 9.47 13.20
N TYR A 129 0.25 9.72 11.90
CA TYR A 129 0.98 8.96 10.89
C TYR A 129 2.49 9.21 10.92
N CYS A 130 2.97 10.22 11.66
CA CYS A 130 4.40 10.41 11.88
C CYS A 130 5.08 9.24 12.59
N LEU A 131 4.32 8.40 13.32
CA LEU A 131 4.85 7.18 13.92
C LEU A 131 5.46 6.23 12.85
N TYR A 132 4.87 6.20 11.65
CA TYR A 132 5.33 5.34 10.55
C TYR A 132 6.57 5.89 9.81
N TYR A 133 7.06 7.08 10.18
CA TYR A 133 8.24 7.70 9.58
C TYR A 133 9.41 7.80 10.58
N SER A 134 9.29 7.13 11.73
CA SER A 134 10.34 6.95 12.73
C SER A 134 10.52 5.46 12.99
N PHE A 135 11.71 4.92 12.77
CA PHE A 135 11.96 3.48 12.93
C PHE A 135 11.62 3.00 14.35
N GLN A 136 12.00 3.76 15.38
CA GLN A 136 11.74 3.39 16.78
C GLN A 136 10.24 3.26 17.09
N LEU A 137 9.43 4.21 16.60
CA LEU A 137 7.98 4.20 16.83
C LEU A 137 7.31 3.11 16.00
N TYR A 138 7.74 2.93 14.76
CA TYR A 138 7.32 1.83 13.89
C TYR A 138 7.60 0.46 14.53
N ALA A 139 8.84 0.24 15.00
CA ALA A 139 9.26 -1.02 15.61
C ALA A 139 8.44 -1.34 16.88
N ALA A 140 8.17 -0.33 17.72
CA ALA A 140 7.31 -0.48 18.89
C ALA A 140 5.87 -0.86 18.51
N ASP A 141 5.32 -0.31 17.42
CA ASP A 141 3.97 -0.65 16.98
C ASP A 141 3.88 -2.06 16.37
N VAL A 142 4.96 -2.52 15.72
CA VAL A 142 5.11 -3.93 15.27
C VAL A 142 5.22 -4.87 16.47
N GLU A 143 5.99 -4.53 17.50
CA GLU A 143 6.07 -5.33 18.73
C GLU A 143 4.70 -5.45 19.43
N GLY A 144 3.96 -4.35 19.51
CA GLY A 144 2.58 -4.37 20.01
C GLY A 144 1.66 -5.27 19.18
N LEU A 145 1.81 -5.26 17.86
CA LEU A 145 1.09 -6.17 16.96
C LEU A 145 1.50 -7.65 17.18
N GLU A 146 2.76 -7.93 17.48
CA GLU A 146 3.21 -9.29 17.81
C GLU A 146 2.54 -9.83 19.08
N ILE A 147 2.42 -8.99 20.11
CA ILE A 147 1.72 -9.35 21.35
C ILE A 147 0.24 -9.65 21.04
N GLU A 148 -0.40 -8.79 20.25
CA GLU A 148 -1.80 -8.97 19.83
C GLU A 148 -1.99 -10.26 19.01
N ALA A 149 -1.12 -10.52 18.03
CA ALA A 149 -1.17 -11.73 17.21
C ALA A 149 -1.02 -13.00 18.06
N LYS A 150 -0.11 -13.01 19.03
CA LYS A 150 0.03 -14.16 19.96
C LYS A 150 -1.23 -14.39 20.78
N ALA A 151 -1.86 -13.33 21.28
CA ALA A 151 -3.13 -13.45 22.01
C ALA A 151 -4.23 -14.05 21.12
N TRP A 152 -4.24 -13.72 19.83
CA TRP A 152 -5.18 -14.35 18.88
C TRP A 152 -4.94 -15.84 18.74
N THR A 153 -3.68 -16.30 18.59
CA THR A 153 -3.35 -17.74 18.50
C THR A 153 -3.99 -18.56 19.61
N ASP A 154 -4.04 -18.02 20.83
CA ASP A 154 -4.61 -18.71 21.99
C ASP A 154 -6.15 -18.65 22.04
N PHE A 155 -6.76 -17.66 21.37
CA PHE A 155 -8.17 -17.32 21.54
C PHE A 155 -9.12 -17.99 20.52
N TYR A 156 -8.79 -18.05 19.23
CA TYR A 156 -9.72 -18.54 18.19
C TYR A 156 -9.80 -20.08 18.06
N VAL A 157 -8.97 -20.80 18.82
CA VAL A 157 -9.01 -22.27 18.97
C VAL A 157 -10.22 -22.73 19.80
N SER A 158 -10.90 -21.82 20.53
CA SER A 158 -12.12 -22.14 21.27
C SER A 158 -13.32 -22.40 20.33
N ASP A 159 -14.02 -23.52 20.54
CA ASP A 159 -15.11 -23.98 19.67
C ASP A 159 -16.48 -23.37 19.98
N ASN A 160 -16.64 -22.66 21.11
CA ASN A 160 -17.93 -22.14 21.56
C ASN A 160 -17.98 -20.60 21.45
N LEU A 161 -18.04 -20.08 20.23
CA LEU A 161 -18.25 -18.66 19.97
C LEU A 161 -19.68 -18.42 19.47
N ASP A 162 -20.50 -17.69 20.24
CA ASP A 162 -21.81 -17.25 19.78
C ASP A 162 -21.71 -16.18 18.66
N ALA A 163 -22.85 -15.85 18.05
CA ALA A 163 -22.90 -14.95 16.90
C ALA A 163 -22.41 -13.52 17.21
N ASP A 164 -22.69 -13.01 18.41
CA ASP A 164 -22.29 -11.66 18.83
C ASP A 164 -20.78 -11.60 19.08
N MET A 165 -20.24 -12.62 19.74
CA MET A 165 -18.81 -12.77 19.96
C MET A 165 -18.06 -12.94 18.64
N GLN A 166 -18.57 -13.76 17.71
CA GLN A 166 -18.01 -13.87 16.35
C GLN A 166 -18.02 -12.53 15.60
N ALA A 167 -19.09 -11.75 15.70
CA ALA A 167 -19.18 -10.43 15.06
C ALA A 167 -18.15 -9.45 15.65
N SER A 168 -18.02 -9.42 16.99
CA SER A 168 -17.03 -8.60 17.69
C SER A 168 -15.60 -8.96 17.30
N ILE A 169 -15.27 -10.25 17.25
CA ILE A 169 -13.96 -10.75 16.81
C ILE A 169 -13.66 -10.33 15.38
N ASN A 170 -14.61 -10.48 14.46
CA ASN A 170 -14.43 -10.05 13.07
C ASN A 170 -14.15 -8.54 12.97
N ILE A 171 -14.82 -7.71 13.77
CA ILE A 171 -14.57 -6.26 13.80
C ILE A 171 -13.15 -5.97 14.29
N GLN A 172 -12.71 -6.65 15.35
CA GLN A 172 -11.36 -6.49 15.89
C GLN A 172 -10.31 -6.92 14.87
N LEU A 173 -10.40 -8.13 14.32
CA LEU A 173 -9.47 -8.63 13.31
C LEU A 173 -9.43 -7.75 12.05
N ALA A 174 -10.58 -7.21 11.61
CA ALA A 174 -10.62 -6.26 10.49
C ALA A 174 -9.89 -4.95 10.84
N SER A 175 -10.05 -4.44 12.07
CA SER A 175 -9.30 -3.27 12.56
C SER A 175 -7.78 -3.56 12.62
N THR A 176 -7.39 -4.74 13.09
CA THR A 176 -5.98 -5.19 13.14
C THR A 176 -5.39 -5.30 11.73
N LYS A 177 -6.17 -5.76 10.75
CA LYS A 177 -5.75 -5.79 9.34
C LYS A 177 -5.45 -4.37 8.81
N VAL A 178 -6.30 -3.40 9.12
CA VAL A 178 -6.03 -1.99 8.77
C VAL A 178 -4.76 -1.47 9.44
N LYS A 179 -4.46 -1.90 10.67
CA LYS A 179 -3.20 -1.57 11.34
C LYS A 179 -1.99 -2.19 10.62
N ILE A 180 -2.07 -3.45 10.24
CA ILE A 180 -1.05 -4.14 9.43
C ILE A 180 -0.82 -3.41 8.12
N ASP A 181 -1.87 -3.02 7.40
CA ASP A 181 -1.76 -2.32 6.12
C ASP A 181 -1.02 -0.97 6.27
N ARG A 182 -1.27 -0.24 7.37
CA ARG A 182 -0.51 0.98 7.69
C ARG A 182 0.97 0.69 7.95
N LEU A 183 1.27 -0.36 8.72
CA LEU A 183 2.65 -0.77 8.99
C LEU A 183 3.38 -1.17 7.70
N ARG A 184 2.74 -1.97 6.84
CA ARG A 184 3.28 -2.39 5.53
C ARG A 184 3.46 -1.23 4.55
N ALA A 185 2.65 -0.19 4.68
CA ALA A 185 2.79 1.03 3.89
C ALA A 185 3.98 1.89 4.35
N ALA A 186 4.57 1.67 5.52
CA ALA A 186 5.69 2.46 5.98
C ALA A 186 6.92 2.36 5.05
N PRO A 187 7.81 3.37 5.01
CA PRO A 187 8.95 3.41 4.09
C PRO A 187 10.12 2.55 4.61
N ALA A 188 9.93 1.24 4.67
CA ALA A 188 10.91 0.28 5.21
C ALA A 188 12.31 0.38 4.56
N GLU A 189 12.35 0.80 3.30
CA GLU A 189 13.57 1.09 2.56
C GLU A 189 14.49 2.12 3.25
N LEU A 190 13.92 3.07 4.00
CA LEU A 190 14.68 4.07 4.75
C LEU A 190 15.34 3.50 6.01
N TRP A 191 14.92 2.31 6.45
CA TRP A 191 15.39 1.69 7.70
C TRP A 191 16.34 0.54 7.46
N LYS A 192 16.74 0.27 6.21
CA LYS A 192 17.65 -0.85 5.88
C LYS A 192 18.97 -0.84 6.68
N THR A 193 19.40 0.33 7.14
CA THR A 193 20.61 0.51 7.94
C THR A 193 20.35 0.52 9.46
N GLU A 194 19.09 0.52 9.89
CA GLU A 194 18.73 0.52 11.30
C GLU A 194 19.00 -0.84 11.93
N PRO A 195 19.54 -0.88 13.17
CA PRO A 195 19.68 -2.14 13.90
C PRO A 195 18.33 -2.84 14.03
N ARG A 196 18.29 -4.14 13.73
CA ARG A 196 17.08 -5.00 13.80
C ARG A 196 16.01 -4.72 12.74
N ALA A 197 16.23 -3.87 11.73
CA ALA A 197 15.22 -3.60 10.72
C ALA A 197 14.68 -4.87 10.04
N GLU A 198 15.56 -5.80 9.69
CA GLU A 198 15.18 -7.10 9.11
C GLU A 198 14.32 -7.94 10.07
N GLU A 199 14.71 -8.00 11.35
CA GLU A 199 13.94 -8.72 12.39
C GLU A 199 12.53 -8.13 12.53
N VAL A 200 12.41 -6.80 12.58
CA VAL A 200 11.13 -6.12 12.69
C VAL A 200 10.23 -6.40 11.47
N GLN A 201 10.78 -6.42 10.26
CA GLN A 201 10.00 -6.80 9.06
C GLN A 201 9.52 -8.25 9.14
N LYS A 202 10.39 -9.20 9.53
CA LYS A 202 10.01 -10.61 9.72
C LYS A 202 8.91 -10.77 10.78
N ASN A 203 8.96 -9.98 11.85
CA ASN A 203 7.93 -10.01 12.89
C ASN A 203 6.59 -9.48 12.36
N LEU A 204 6.59 -8.41 11.57
CA LEU A 204 5.37 -7.91 10.92
C LEU A 204 4.75 -8.96 9.99
N ASP A 205 5.57 -9.66 9.19
CA ASP A 205 5.09 -10.71 8.29
C ASP A 205 4.46 -11.86 9.06
N ARG A 206 5.18 -12.41 10.05
CA ARG A 206 4.67 -13.49 10.92
C ARG A 206 3.39 -13.10 11.64
N SER A 207 3.32 -11.88 12.18
CA SER A 207 2.10 -11.38 12.82
C SER A 207 0.95 -11.27 11.84
N THR A 208 1.21 -10.87 10.60
CA THR A 208 0.19 -10.82 9.56
C THR A 208 -0.37 -12.21 9.27
N ASP A 209 0.50 -13.21 9.11
CA ASP A 209 0.09 -14.59 8.83
C ASP A 209 -0.82 -15.16 9.94
N ILE A 210 -0.50 -14.87 11.20
CA ILE A 210 -1.32 -15.29 12.35
C ILE A 210 -2.70 -14.63 12.31
N ILE A 211 -2.77 -13.32 12.06
CA ILE A 211 -4.04 -12.58 11.99
C ILE A 211 -4.89 -13.03 10.81
N ASP A 212 -4.29 -13.26 9.64
CA ASP A 212 -5.01 -13.76 8.47
C ASP A 212 -5.54 -15.20 8.71
N ALA A 213 -4.76 -16.06 9.39
CA ALA A 213 -5.21 -17.39 9.79
C ALA A 213 -6.37 -17.33 10.81
N ALA A 214 -6.28 -16.46 11.81
CA ALA A 214 -7.34 -16.21 12.79
C ALA A 214 -8.65 -15.79 12.09
N LEU A 215 -8.55 -14.84 11.15
CA LEU A 215 -9.68 -14.34 10.39
C LEU A 215 -10.33 -15.45 9.55
N ALA A 216 -9.51 -16.24 8.83
CA ALA A 216 -10.00 -17.36 8.04
C ALA A 216 -10.72 -18.40 8.91
N ALA A 217 -10.17 -18.74 10.08
CA ALA A 217 -10.77 -19.70 11.00
C ALA A 217 -12.14 -19.23 11.53
N ILE A 218 -12.25 -17.94 11.90
CA ILE A 218 -13.51 -17.35 12.37
C ILE A 218 -14.55 -17.28 11.24
N GLN A 219 -14.12 -16.99 10.01
CA GLN A 219 -15.02 -16.96 8.86
C GLN A 219 -15.53 -18.37 8.47
N ALA A 220 -14.69 -19.40 8.59
CA ALA A 220 -15.10 -20.79 8.35
C ALA A 220 -16.13 -21.30 9.38
N LYS A 221 -16.13 -20.78 10.61
CA LYS A 221 -17.13 -21.12 11.63
C LYS A 221 -18.54 -20.52 11.35
N ARG A 222 -18.67 -19.62 10.37
CA ARG A 222 -19.95 -19.03 9.94
C ARG A 222 -20.65 -19.81 8.82
N SER A 223 -19.92 -20.66 8.09
CA SER A 223 -20.43 -21.47 6.97
C SER A 223 -20.89 -22.84 7.44
#